data_AF-A0A7K4I536-F1
#
_entry.id   AF-A0A7K4I536-F1
#
_cell.length_a   1.000
_cell.length_b   1.000
_cell.length_c   1.000
_cell.angle_alpha   90.00
_cell.angle_beta   90.00
_cell.angle_gamma   90.00
#
_symmetry.space_group_name_H-M   'P 1'
#
loop_
_entity.id
_entity.type
_entity.pdbx_description
1 polymer ?
#
loop_
_entity_poly.entity_id
_entity_poly.type
_entity_poly.pdbx_seq_one_letter_code
_entity_poly.pdbx_strand_id
1 'polypeptide(L)'
;MASRKLRMKVFQHYGGPICVRCGSTNFDELTMEHLLNNGSEVSKKDRKNIYRYIVNHNYPPEFQVLCKKCNQIKRREKKGWLIGNITLLEDI
;
A
#
# COMPACT_ATOMS: atom_id res chain seq x y z
N MET A 1 7.29 11.13 -10.73
CA MET A 1 5.97 10.58 -10.33
C MET A 1 5.55 9.51 -11.35
N ALA A 2 4.86 8.45 -10.92
CA ALA A 2 4.33 7.43 -11.84
C ALA A 2 3.17 7.99 -12.68
N SER A 3 3.02 7.54 -13.94
CA SER A 3 1.92 7.96 -14.79
C SER A 3 0.57 7.49 -14.25
N ARG A 4 -0.51 8.22 -14.55
CA ARG A 4 -1.88 7.83 -14.16
C ARG A 4 -2.24 6.41 -14.62
N LYS A 5 -1.83 6.04 -15.84
CA LYS A 5 -2.02 4.69 -16.41
C LYS A 5 -1.33 3.61 -15.59
N LEU A 6 -0.08 3.85 -15.17
CA LEU A 6 0.67 2.89 -14.34
C LEU A 6 0.02 2.74 -12.96
N ARG A 7 -0.36 3.87 -12.33
CA ARG A 7 -1.06 3.85 -11.03
C ARG A 7 -2.36 3.06 -11.12
N MET A 8 -3.19 3.30 -12.15
CA MET A 8 -4.44 2.57 -12.37
C MET A 8 -4.21 1.06 -12.52
N LYS A 9 -3.24 0.65 -13.34
CA LYS A 9 -2.90 -0.77 -13.52
C LYS A 9 -2.52 -1.44 -12.21
N VAL A 10 -1.68 -0.78 -11.41
CA VAL A 10 -1.26 -1.29 -10.11
C VAL A 10 -2.44 -1.38 -9.15
N PHE A 11 -3.23 -0.32 -9.00
CA PHE A 11 -4.40 -0.35 -8.11
C PHE A 11 -5.40 -1.44 -8.49
N GLN A 12 -5.70 -1.61 -9.78
CA GLN A 12 -6.55 -2.69 -10.29
C GLN A 12 -6.06 -4.07 -9.86
N HIS A 13 -4.75 -4.30 -9.83
CA HIS A 13 -4.20 -5.59 -9.37
C HIS A 13 -4.46 -5.83 -7.87
N TYR A 14 -4.39 -4.79 -7.03
CA TYR A 14 -4.55 -4.89 -5.58
C TYR A 14 -5.97 -4.57 -5.09
N GLY A 15 -7.00 -4.96 -5.85
CA GLY A 15 -8.40 -4.82 -5.43
C GLY A 15 -9.09 -3.51 -5.86
N GLY A 16 -8.45 -2.71 -6.70
CA GLY A 16 -9.02 -1.52 -7.34
C GLY A 16 -8.49 -0.18 -6.78
N PRO A 17 -8.84 0.94 -7.43
CA PRO A 17 -8.52 2.29 -6.96
C PRO A 17 -9.43 2.69 -5.79
N ILE A 18 -9.34 1.95 -4.70
CA ILE A 18 -10.10 2.15 -3.47
C ILE A 18 -9.20 1.93 -2.27
N CYS A 19 -9.30 2.81 -1.27
CA CYS A 19 -8.62 2.62 0.00
C CYS A 19 -9.24 1.43 0.73
N VAL A 20 -8.45 0.39 0.99
CA VAL A 20 -8.95 -0.84 1.62
C VAL A 20 -9.45 -0.62 3.06
N ARG A 21 -9.01 0.46 3.73
CA ARG A 21 -9.43 0.79 5.11
C ARG A 21 -10.70 1.62 5.19
N CYS A 22 -10.82 2.68 4.39
CA CYS A 22 -11.87 3.69 4.54
C CYS A 22 -12.77 3.84 3.32
N GLY A 23 -12.56 3.04 2.28
CA GLY A 23 -13.38 3.06 1.06
C GLY A 23 -13.21 4.30 0.17
N SER A 24 -12.29 5.22 0.47
CA SER A 24 -12.06 6.39 -0.38
C SER A 24 -11.63 5.97 -1.79
N THR A 25 -12.29 6.52 -2.79
CA THR A 25 -12.01 6.31 -4.22
C THR A 25 -11.36 7.53 -4.87
N ASN A 26 -10.97 8.55 -4.09
CA ASN A 26 -10.27 9.73 -4.61
C ASN A 26 -8.88 9.32 -5.11
N PHE A 27 -8.78 9.09 -6.42
CA PHE A 27 -7.59 8.54 -7.07
C PHE A 27 -6.30 9.30 -6.75
N ASP A 28 -6.35 10.62 -6.59
CA ASP A 28 -5.16 11.44 -6.35
C ASP A 28 -4.66 11.39 -4.90
N GLU A 29 -5.48 10.85 -4.01
CA GLU A 29 -5.13 10.58 -2.62
C GLU A 29 -4.70 9.14 -2.38
N LEU A 30 -4.85 8.24 -3.36
CA LEU A 30 -4.45 6.84 -3.22
C LEU A 30 -2.95 6.62 -3.43
N THR A 31 -2.41 5.69 -2.64
CA THR A 31 -1.02 5.24 -2.66
C THR A 31 -0.93 3.75 -2.38
N MET A 32 0.19 3.14 -2.78
CA MET A 32 0.59 1.82 -2.34
C MET A 32 1.28 1.92 -0.98
N GLU A 33 1.03 0.95 -0.10
CA GLU A 33 1.66 0.82 1.20
C GLU A 33 1.93 -0.66 1.51
N HIS A 34 2.98 -0.95 2.27
CA HIS A 34 3.30 -2.33 2.65
C HIS A 34 2.35 -2.83 3.73
N LEU A 35 1.99 -4.12 3.70
CA LEU A 35 1.12 -4.74 4.70
C LEU A 35 1.71 -4.66 6.11
N LEU A 36 3.00 -4.99 6.27
CA LEU A 36 3.70 -5.06 7.55
C LEU A 36 4.37 -3.74 7.97
N ASN A 37 4.10 -2.63 7.27
CA ASN A 37 4.74 -1.32 7.54
C ASN A 37 6.29 -1.36 7.45
N ASN A 38 6.86 -2.36 6.79
CA ASN A 38 8.29 -2.56 6.59
C ASN A 38 8.85 -1.80 5.37
N GLY A 39 8.13 -0.79 4.88
CA GLY A 39 8.58 0.03 3.75
C GLY A 39 9.91 0.77 3.99
N SER A 40 10.35 0.88 5.25
CA SER A 40 11.66 1.42 5.64
C SER A 40 12.84 0.50 5.30
N GLU A 41 12.59 -0.81 5.22
CA GLU A 41 13.60 -1.85 4.95
C GLU A 41 13.88 -1.98 3.45
N VAL A 42 12.95 -1.51 2.61
CA VAL A 42 13.14 -1.49 1.17
C VAL A 42 14.17 -0.42 0.78
N SER A 43 15.03 -0.75 -0.18
CA SER A 43 16.11 0.12 -0.65
C SER A 43 15.60 1.53 -0.98
N LYS A 44 16.45 2.55 -0.74
CA LYS A 44 16.14 3.95 -1.10
C LYS A 44 15.73 4.11 -2.57
N LYS A 45 16.22 3.23 -3.46
CA LYS A 45 15.94 3.22 -4.90
C LYS A 45 14.51 2.80 -5.18
N ASP A 46 14.01 1.77 -4.49
CA ASP A 46 12.66 1.23 -4.69
C ASP A 46 11.59 2.15 -4.11
N ARG A 47 11.91 2.86 -3.01
CA ARG A 47 11.04 3.89 -2.44
C ARG A 47 10.72 5.05 -3.40
N LYS A 48 11.64 5.40 -4.30
CA LYS A 48 11.45 6.51 -5.26
C LYS A 48 10.40 6.17 -6.34
N ASN A 49 10.13 4.89 -6.60
CA ASN A 49 9.20 4.51 -7.65
C ASN A 49 8.49 3.18 -7.34
N ILE A 50 7.76 3.14 -6.22
CA ILE A 50 7.05 1.95 -5.73
C ILE A 50 6.16 1.28 -6.79
N TYR A 51 5.50 2.06 -7.64
CA TYR A 51 4.67 1.51 -8.72
C TYR A 51 5.49 0.76 -9.77
N ARG A 52 6.69 1.27 -10.11
CA ARG A 52 7.60 0.59 -11.03
C ARG A 52 8.20 -0.65 -10.37
N TYR A 53 8.56 -0.55 -9.09
CA TYR A 53 9.05 -1.68 -8.30
C TYR A 53 8.06 -2.84 -8.34
N ILE A 54 6.79 -2.58 -8.00
CA ILE A 54 5.69 -3.56 -8.02
C ILE A 54 5.60 -4.25 -9.38
N VAL A 55 5.59 -3.49 -10.48
CA VAL A 55 5.47 -4.09 -11.82
C VAL A 55 6.71 -4.91 -12.19
N ASN A 56 7.90 -4.44 -11.83
CA ASN A 56 9.16 -5.14 -12.15
C ASN A 56 9.35 -6.41 -11.31
N HIS A 57 8.70 -6.51 -10.15
CA HIS A 57 8.74 -7.67 -9.26
C HIS A 57 7.45 -8.51 -9.34
N ASN A 58 6.71 -8.40 -10.45
CA ASN A 58 5.52 -9.21 -10.73
C ASN A 58 4.41 -9.13 -9.66
N TYR A 59 4.14 -7.94 -9.15
CA TYR A 59 3.08 -7.64 -8.19
C TYR A 59 3.20 -8.46 -6.88
N PRO A 60 4.19 -8.14 -6.04
CA PRO A 60 4.38 -8.84 -4.78
C PRO A 60 3.13 -8.73 -3.88
N PRO A 61 2.75 -9.79 -3.13
CA PRO A 61 1.51 -9.80 -2.34
C PRO A 61 1.54 -8.88 -1.12
N GLU A 62 2.71 -8.38 -0.69
CA GLU A 62 2.89 -7.59 0.52
C GLU A 62 2.43 -6.11 0.41
N PHE A 63 1.65 -5.75 -0.60
CA PHE A 63 1.16 -4.39 -0.81
C PHE A 63 -0.37 -4.27 -0.71
N GLN A 64 -0.83 -3.08 -0.31
CA GLN A 64 -2.25 -2.69 -0.30
C GLN A 64 -2.45 -1.27 -0.81
N VAL A 65 -3.67 -0.97 -1.25
CA VAL A 65 -4.11 0.38 -1.62
C VAL A 65 -4.64 1.11 -0.39
N LEU A 66 -4.04 2.26 -0.05
CA LEU A 66 -4.51 3.15 1.00
C LEU A 66 -4.62 4.59 0.50
N CYS A 67 -5.51 5.37 1.10
CA CYS A 67 -5.44 6.83 0.97
C CYS A 67 -4.28 7.38 1.82
N LYS A 68 -3.73 8.52 1.43
CA LYS A 68 -2.62 9.21 2.13
C LYS A 68 -2.91 9.41 3.62
N LYS A 69 -4.14 9.73 4.00
CA LYS A 69 -4.55 9.91 5.41
C LYS A 69 -4.49 8.58 6.19
N CYS A 70 -5.02 7.50 5.62
CA CYS A 70 -4.94 6.19 6.24
C CYS A 70 -3.47 5.74 6.37
N ASN A 71 -2.67 5.88 5.32
CA ASN A 71 -1.25 5.56 5.38
C ASN A 71 -0.53 6.32 6.53
N GLN A 72 -0.78 7.63 6.67
CA GLN A 72 -0.21 8.41 7.77
C GLN A 72 -0.61 7.89 9.15
N ILE A 73 -1.89 7.55 9.34
CA ILE A 73 -2.37 6.98 10.61
C ILE A 73 -1.68 5.62 10.86
N LYS A 74 -1.51 4.77 9.83
CA LYS A 74 -0.83 3.47 9.95
C LYS A 74 0.60 3.61 10.47
N ARG A 75 1.34 4.56 9.89
CA ARG A 75 2.72 4.86 10.29
C ARG A 75 2.83 5.34 11.72
N ARG A 76 1.85 6.13 12.19
CA ARG A 76 1.78 6.59 13.58
C ARG A 76 1.48 5.46 14.55
N GLU A 77 0.58 4.55 14.18
CA GLU A 77 0.19 3.40 15.01
C GLU A 77 1.24 2.27 15.02
N LYS A 78 2.17 2.24 14.05
CA LYS A 78 3.12 1.14 13.81
C LYS A 78 2.45 -0.24 13.65
N LYS A 79 1.16 -0.28 13.29
CA LYS A 79 0.39 -1.52 13.13
C LYS A 79 0.39 -2.02 11.68
N GLY A 80 0.41 -3.34 11.50
CA GLY A 80 -0.06 -3.97 10.28
C GLY A 80 -1.57 -3.77 10.17
N TRP A 81 -2.04 -3.28 9.03
CA TRP A 81 -3.47 -3.19 8.76
C TRP A 81 -3.79 -4.15 7.64
N LEU A 82 -4.38 -5.28 8.00
CA LEU A 82 -4.95 -6.23 7.06
C LEU A 82 -6.47 -6.01 7.01
N ILE A 83 -7.08 -6.46 5.92
CA ILE A 83 -8.52 -6.46 5.73
C ILE A 83 -9.13 -7.44 6.74
N GLY A 84 -9.94 -6.92 7.66
CA GLY A 84 -10.55 -7.67 8.74
C GLY A 84 -9.74 -7.57 10.03
N ASN A 85 -10.45 -7.38 11.15
CA ASN A 85 -9.88 -7.56 12.48
C ASN A 85 -9.42 -9.02 12.64
N ILE A 86 -8.22 -9.33 12.16
CA ILE A 86 -7.44 -10.44 12.64
C ILE A 86 -6.30 -9.77 13.39
N THR A 87 -6.44 -9.78 14.71
CA THR A 87 -5.33 -9.67 15.66
C THR A 87 -4.16 -10.44 15.07
N LEU A 88 -3.10 -9.73 14.66
CA LEU A 88 -1.82 -10.38 14.44
C LEU A 88 -1.52 -11.12 15.74
N LEU A 89 -1.24 -12.41 15.59
CA LEU A 89 -0.65 -13.28 16.60
C LEU A 89 0.65 -12.64 17.11
N GLU A 90 0.53 -11.71 18.05
CA GLU A 90 1.61 -11.17 18.87
C GLU A 90 1.34 -11.44 20.36
N ASP A 91 0.67 -12.57 20.66
CA ASP A 91 0.50 -13.09 22.03
C ASP A 91 0.90 -14.58 22.10
N ILE A 92 2.15 -14.90 21.74
CA ILE A 92 2.88 -16.07 22.24
C ILE A 92 4.26 -15.60 22.71
#